data_AF-A0A1W2A036-F1
#
_entry.id   AF-A0A1W2A036-F1
#
_cell.length_a   1.000
_cell.length_b   1.000
_cell.length_c   1.000
_cell.angle_alpha   90.00
_cell.angle_beta   90.00
_cell.angle_gamma   90.00
#
_symmetry.space_group_name_H-M   'P 1'
#
loop_
_entity.id
_entity.type
_entity.pdbx_description
1 polymer ?
#
loop_
_entity_poly.entity_id
_entity_poly.type
_entity_poly.pdbx_seq_one_letter_code
_entity_poly.pdbx_strand_id
1 'polypeptide(L)'
;MEDAIKGLVPHVLSFIVSEFCKYGFLLAYEKDLSDLKGLIEPDSLAAEDFELLEAVDDEVVQLLLRSIDKVINCSKTFFLINNLDELEVMENEEYNQLASDNYYIYIIDWENKDYDDVLVNLNAVYFTIARLLYHTATQLRTGQIELPDEFYDDEFLDKYTELLNQSLQANDKNVDLLYDLIADLNTDLLDIDKIS
;
A
#
# COMPACT_ATOMS: atom_id res chain seq x y z
N MET A 1 -12.88 -2.18 20.33
CA MET A 1 -13.42 -2.14 18.95
C MET A 1 -12.79 -0.97 18.20
N GLU A 2 -12.95 0.27 18.66
CA GLU A 2 -12.23 1.43 18.09
C GLU A 2 -10.69 1.27 18.19
N ASP A 3 -10.17 0.76 19.31
CA ASP A 3 -8.72 0.51 19.49
C ASP A 3 -8.17 -0.54 18.51
N ALA A 4 -8.98 -1.56 18.15
CA ALA A 4 -8.57 -2.59 17.21
C ALA A 4 -8.49 -2.06 15.77
N ILE A 5 -9.41 -1.17 15.39
CA ILE A 5 -9.41 -0.54 14.06
C ILE A 5 -8.27 0.46 13.93
N LYS A 6 -7.92 1.19 15.00
CA LYS A 6 -6.71 2.03 14.99
C LYS A 6 -5.44 1.18 14.95
N GLY A 7 -5.44 0.06 15.67
CA GLY A 7 -4.32 -0.88 15.72
C GLY A 7 -4.02 -1.54 14.38
N LEU A 8 -5.02 -1.86 13.55
CA LEU A 8 -4.80 -2.52 12.26
C LEU A 8 -4.22 -1.59 11.17
N VAL A 9 -4.42 -0.27 11.28
CA VAL A 9 -3.98 0.69 10.25
C VAL A 9 -2.46 0.63 10.01
N PRO A 10 -1.59 0.68 11.05
CA PRO A 10 -0.15 0.52 10.85
C PRO A 10 0.26 -0.79 10.17
N HIS A 11 -0.43 -1.90 10.48
CA HIS A 11 -0.19 -3.20 9.83
C HIS A 11 -0.56 -3.17 8.34
N VAL A 12 -1.73 -2.60 7.99
CA VAL A 12 -2.13 -2.39 6.60
C VAL A 12 -1.09 -1.56 5.83
N LEU A 13 -0.62 -0.46 6.42
CA LEU A 13 0.41 0.38 5.81
C LEU A 13 1.74 -0.38 5.66
N SER A 14 2.12 -1.22 6.62
CA SER A 14 3.30 -2.08 6.52
C SER A 14 3.18 -3.08 5.37
N PHE A 15 2.01 -3.66 5.14
CA PHE A 15 1.80 -4.58 4.01
C PHE A 15 1.88 -3.86 2.67
N ILE A 16 1.38 -2.62 2.58
CA ILE A 16 1.52 -1.81 1.37
C ILE A 16 3.00 -1.52 1.07
N VAL A 17 3.82 -1.23 2.10
CA VAL A 17 5.28 -1.09 1.92
C VAL A 17 5.88 -2.38 1.37
N SER A 18 5.56 -3.53 1.95
CA SER A 18 6.05 -4.83 1.48
C SER A 18 5.66 -5.10 0.02
N GLU A 19 4.44 -4.73 -0.37
CA GLU A 19 3.96 -4.92 -1.74
C GLU A 19 4.74 -4.04 -2.73
N PHE A 20 4.96 -2.77 -2.41
CA PHE A 20 5.81 -1.91 -3.26
C PHE A 20 7.26 -2.40 -3.33
N CYS A 21 7.83 -2.90 -2.23
CA CYS A 21 9.16 -3.51 -2.23
C CYS A 21 9.22 -4.71 -3.18
N LYS A 22 8.23 -5.63 -3.10
CA LYS A 22 8.13 -6.79 -3.99
C LYS A 22 8.19 -6.36 -5.46
N TYR A 23 7.36 -5.40 -5.86
CA TYR A 23 7.34 -4.91 -7.24
C TYR A 23 8.63 -4.16 -7.63
N GLY A 24 9.23 -3.41 -6.71
CA GLY A 24 10.54 -2.79 -6.91
C GLY A 24 11.62 -3.83 -7.21
N PHE A 25 11.60 -4.95 -6.48
CA PHE A 25 12.53 -6.05 -6.73
C PHE A 25 12.28 -6.77 -8.04
N LEU A 26 11.02 -7.03 -8.40
CA LEU A 26 10.69 -7.64 -9.68
C LEU A 26 11.24 -6.81 -10.85
N LEU A 27 11.07 -5.48 -10.80
CA LEU A 27 11.62 -4.57 -11.81
C LEU A 27 13.15 -4.57 -11.81
N ALA A 28 13.76 -4.45 -10.64
CA ALA A 28 15.22 -4.45 -10.49
C ALA A 28 15.84 -5.77 -10.98
N TYR A 29 15.23 -6.91 -10.64
CA TYR A 29 15.66 -8.25 -11.01
C TYR A 29 15.58 -8.48 -12.53
N GLU A 30 14.60 -7.88 -13.21
CA GLU A 30 14.51 -7.94 -14.66
C GLU A 30 15.57 -7.09 -15.39
N LYS A 31 16.19 -6.11 -14.70
CA LYS A 31 17.23 -5.22 -15.26
C LYS A 31 18.54 -5.29 -14.48
N ASP A 32 18.73 -4.39 -13.51
CA ASP A 32 19.99 -4.08 -12.84
C ASP A 32 20.52 -5.23 -11.97
N LEU A 33 19.63 -6.09 -11.50
CA LEU A 33 19.94 -7.27 -10.68
C LEU A 33 19.81 -8.57 -11.46
N SER A 34 19.79 -8.52 -12.80
CA SER A 34 19.63 -9.71 -13.66
C SER A 34 20.74 -10.76 -13.47
N ASP A 35 21.93 -10.37 -13.00
CA ASP A 35 23.01 -11.30 -12.64
C ASP A 35 22.65 -12.19 -11.42
N LEU A 36 21.65 -11.80 -10.63
CA LEU A 36 21.10 -12.62 -9.54
C LEU A 36 20.08 -13.66 -10.04
N LYS A 37 19.77 -13.67 -11.35
CA LYS A 37 18.80 -14.61 -11.92
C LYS A 37 19.19 -16.07 -11.71
N GLY A 38 18.33 -16.81 -11.01
CA GLY A 38 18.55 -18.23 -10.69
C GLY A 38 19.46 -18.49 -9.48
N LEU A 39 19.89 -17.43 -8.79
CA LEU A 39 20.61 -17.52 -7.50
C LEU A 39 19.67 -17.25 -6.31
N ILE A 40 18.66 -16.41 -6.49
CA ILE A 40 17.68 -15.98 -5.47
C ILE A 40 16.29 -15.92 -6.10
N GLU A 41 15.25 -16.30 -5.37
CA GLU A 41 13.86 -16.11 -5.81
C GLU A 41 13.42 -14.66 -5.54
N PRO A 42 12.88 -13.91 -6.52
CA PRO A 42 12.46 -12.52 -6.35
C PRO A 42 11.45 -12.31 -5.22
N ASP A 43 10.57 -13.30 -5.04
CA ASP A 43 9.49 -13.26 -4.04
C ASP A 43 9.95 -13.64 -2.63
N SER A 44 11.25 -13.95 -2.43
CA SER A 44 11.82 -14.34 -1.14
C SER A 44 12.42 -13.18 -0.33
N LEU A 45 12.34 -11.95 -0.86
CA LEU A 45 13.02 -10.78 -0.30
C LEU A 45 12.26 -10.19 0.90
N ALA A 46 12.97 -9.98 2.00
CA ALA A 46 12.48 -9.48 3.27
C ALA A 46 12.57 -7.94 3.35
N ALA A 47 11.96 -7.34 4.37
CA ALA A 47 12.01 -5.89 4.61
C ALA A 47 13.44 -5.32 4.74
N GLU A 48 14.41 -6.17 5.10
CA GLU A 48 15.84 -5.86 5.18
C GLU A 48 16.46 -5.58 3.80
N ASP A 49 15.82 -6.05 2.73
CA ASP A 49 16.32 -5.86 1.37
C ASP A 49 16.03 -4.45 0.84
N PHE A 50 15.26 -3.60 1.54
CA PHE A 50 14.94 -2.23 1.13
C PHE A 50 16.19 -1.39 0.75
N GLU A 51 17.29 -1.56 1.48
CA GLU A 51 18.58 -0.88 1.18
C GLU A 51 19.13 -1.27 -0.21
N LEU A 52 18.80 -2.47 -0.72
CA LEU A 52 19.20 -2.91 -2.05
C LEU A 52 18.48 -2.13 -3.14
N LEU A 53 17.21 -1.79 -2.94
CA LEU A 53 16.43 -1.00 -3.91
C LEU A 53 16.92 0.45 -4.00
N GLU A 54 17.42 1.03 -2.91
CA GLU A 54 17.99 2.38 -2.92
C GLU A 54 19.19 2.52 -3.87
N ALA A 55 19.89 1.41 -4.15
CA ALA A 55 21.05 1.38 -5.04
C ALA A 55 20.72 1.11 -6.52
N VAL A 56 19.45 0.84 -6.86
CA VAL A 56 19.00 0.51 -8.23
C VAL A 56 18.82 1.80 -9.05
N ASP A 57 19.37 1.84 -10.27
CA ASP A 57 19.33 3.00 -11.17
C ASP A 57 18.19 2.85 -12.21
N ASP A 58 17.00 2.50 -11.71
CA ASP A 58 15.77 2.38 -12.51
C ASP A 58 14.75 3.44 -12.06
N GLU A 59 14.31 4.28 -12.99
CA GLU A 59 13.42 5.41 -12.71
C GLU A 59 12.08 4.98 -12.11
N VAL A 60 11.54 3.81 -12.51
CA VAL A 60 10.28 3.28 -11.97
C VAL A 60 10.50 2.76 -10.56
N VAL A 61 11.62 2.08 -10.30
CA VAL A 61 11.99 1.65 -8.93
C VAL A 61 12.13 2.85 -8.00
N GLN A 62 12.73 3.95 -8.45
CA GLN A 62 12.84 5.18 -7.66
C GLN A 62 11.47 5.82 -7.36
N LEU A 63 10.50 5.71 -8.28
CA LEU A 63 9.11 6.16 -8.04
C LEU A 63 8.36 5.24 -7.05
N LEU A 64 8.64 3.94 -7.05
CA LEU A 64 8.13 3.01 -6.03
C LEU A 64 8.71 3.33 -4.65
N LEU A 65 10.01 3.63 -4.54
CA LEU A 65 10.62 4.08 -3.29
C LEU A 65 9.99 5.36 -2.76
N ARG A 66 9.70 6.33 -3.66
CA ARG A 66 8.95 7.54 -3.31
C ARG A 66 7.54 7.22 -2.77
N SER A 67 6.88 6.21 -3.34
CA SER A 67 5.57 5.74 -2.87
C SER A 67 5.67 5.12 -1.48
N ILE A 68 6.71 4.31 -1.23
CA ILE A 68 7.01 3.73 0.09
C ILE A 68 7.23 4.83 1.13
N ASP A 69 8.02 5.86 0.82
CA ASP A 69 8.27 6.98 1.73
C ASP A 69 6.97 7.68 2.16
N LYS A 70 6.02 7.85 1.24
CA LYS A 70 4.69 8.42 1.54
C LYS A 70 3.90 7.52 2.49
N VAL A 71 3.93 6.21 2.29
CA VAL A 71 3.25 5.24 3.17
C VAL A 71 3.88 5.23 4.56
N ILE A 72 5.21 5.25 4.66
CA ILE A 72 5.94 5.34 5.94
C ILE A 72 5.60 6.65 6.67
N ASN A 73 5.57 7.77 5.96
CA ASN A 73 5.21 9.06 6.54
C ASN A 73 3.75 9.13 6.99
N CYS A 74 2.83 8.50 6.24
CA CYS A 74 1.45 8.31 6.66
C CYS A 74 1.38 7.50 7.97
N SER A 75 2.09 6.37 8.06
CA SER A 75 2.13 5.54 9.26
C SER A 75 2.64 6.31 10.48
N LYS A 76 3.78 6.99 10.36
CA LYS A 76 4.34 7.84 11.43
C LYS A 76 3.36 8.93 11.88
N THR A 77 2.68 9.57 10.93
CA THR A 77 1.68 10.60 11.21
C THR A 77 0.47 10.01 11.92
N PHE A 78 0.03 8.81 11.53
CA PHE A 78 -1.08 8.10 12.17
C PHE A 78 -0.77 7.74 13.63
N PHE A 79 0.43 7.22 13.92
CA PHE A 79 0.91 6.98 15.29
C PHE A 79 0.87 8.26 16.14
N LEU A 80 1.34 9.37 15.58
CA LEU A 80 1.35 10.68 16.24
C LEU A 80 -0.06 11.22 16.52
N ILE A 81 -0.99 11.13 15.56
CA ILE A 81 -2.37 11.62 15.73
C ILE A 81 -3.07 10.87 16.87
N ASN A 82 -2.83 9.57 16.98
CA ASN A 82 -3.54 8.69 17.90
C ASN A 82 -2.78 8.42 19.22
N ASN A 83 -1.55 8.93 19.35
CA ASN A 83 -0.68 8.67 20.50
C ASN A 83 -0.54 7.17 20.80
N LEU A 84 -0.31 6.38 19.75
CA LEU A 84 -0.12 4.93 19.81
C LEU A 84 1.35 4.60 20.06
N ASP A 85 1.62 3.55 20.83
CA ASP A 85 2.96 2.98 20.98
C ASP A 85 3.24 2.03 19.81
N GLU A 86 4.33 2.29 19.08
CA GLU A 86 4.67 1.53 17.87
C GLU A 86 4.97 0.06 18.19
N LEU A 87 5.72 -0.21 19.26
CA LEU A 87 6.10 -1.58 19.61
C LEU A 87 4.88 -2.37 20.06
N GLU A 88 4.03 -1.79 20.90
CA GLU A 88 2.79 -2.44 21.36
C GLU A 88 1.85 -2.76 20.19
N VAL A 89 1.69 -1.85 19.23
CA VAL A 89 0.80 -2.05 18.09
C VAL A 89 1.37 -3.09 17.12
N MET A 90 2.66 -2.98 16.77
CA MET A 90 3.27 -3.86 15.77
C MET A 90 3.52 -5.29 16.30
N GLU A 91 3.63 -5.49 17.62
CA GLU A 91 3.70 -6.83 18.23
C GLU A 91 2.31 -7.46 18.49
N ASN A 92 1.22 -6.75 18.21
CA ASN A 92 -0.13 -7.24 18.45
C ASN A 92 -0.62 -8.15 17.31
N GLU A 93 -0.70 -9.46 17.59
CA GLU A 93 -1.15 -10.48 16.65
C GLU A 93 -2.61 -10.31 16.19
N GLU A 94 -3.50 -9.78 17.03
CA GLU A 94 -4.91 -9.55 16.68
C GLU A 94 -5.01 -8.46 15.60
N TYR A 95 -4.27 -7.37 15.77
CA TYR A 95 -4.25 -6.27 14.80
C TYR A 95 -3.65 -6.71 13.47
N ASN A 96 -2.57 -7.49 13.53
CA ASN A 96 -1.95 -8.09 12.36
C ASN A 96 -2.91 -9.03 11.61
N GLN A 97 -3.66 -9.88 12.33
CA GLN A 97 -4.62 -10.79 11.71
C GLN A 97 -5.74 -10.02 11.00
N LEU A 98 -6.33 -9.01 11.65
CA LEU A 98 -7.37 -8.18 11.05
C LEU A 98 -6.88 -7.44 9.80
N ALA A 99 -5.67 -6.88 9.86
CA ALA A 99 -5.03 -6.26 8.70
C ALA A 99 -4.77 -7.27 7.58
N SER A 100 -4.38 -8.50 7.94
CA SER A 100 -4.10 -9.58 6.97
C SER A 100 -5.38 -9.99 6.25
N ASP A 101 -6.49 -10.13 6.98
CA ASP A 101 -7.79 -10.46 6.40
C ASP A 101 -8.20 -9.38 5.38
N ASN A 102 -8.03 -8.10 5.72
CA ASN A 102 -8.26 -7.00 4.78
C ASN A 102 -7.33 -7.08 3.55
N TYR A 103 -6.04 -7.33 3.77
CA TYR A 103 -5.03 -7.40 2.72
C TYR A 103 -5.37 -8.46 1.66
N TYR A 104 -5.66 -9.69 2.11
CA TYR A 104 -5.95 -10.82 1.21
C TYR A 104 -7.28 -10.71 0.46
N ILE A 105 -8.17 -9.79 0.86
CA ILE A 105 -9.39 -9.48 0.09
C ILE A 105 -9.04 -8.74 -1.20
N TYR A 106 -8.05 -7.84 -1.16
CA TYR A 106 -7.81 -6.89 -2.25
C TYR A 106 -6.53 -7.13 -3.02
N ILE A 107 -5.46 -7.53 -2.34
CA ILE A 107 -4.16 -7.71 -2.98
C ILE A 107 -4.11 -9.07 -3.65
N ILE A 108 -3.86 -9.04 -4.96
CA ILE A 108 -3.82 -10.21 -5.83
C ILE A 108 -2.37 -10.41 -6.24
N ASP A 109 -1.90 -11.65 -6.18
CA ASP A 109 -0.61 -12.01 -6.72
C ASP A 109 -0.70 -12.10 -8.24
N TRP A 110 -0.07 -11.16 -8.94
CA TRP A 110 -0.08 -11.10 -10.40
C TRP A 110 1.08 -11.92 -10.95
N GLU A 111 0.80 -12.81 -11.91
CA GLU A 111 1.88 -13.47 -12.66
C GLU A 111 2.61 -12.44 -13.52
N ASN A 112 3.91 -12.28 -13.27
CA ASN A 112 4.78 -11.37 -14.01
C ASN A 112 5.82 -12.20 -14.79
N LYS A 113 5.93 -12.00 -16.11
CA LYS A 113 6.88 -12.76 -16.95
C LYS A 113 8.12 -11.98 -17.30
N ASP A 114 7.97 -10.67 -17.50
CA ASP A 114 9.02 -9.75 -17.89
C ASP A 114 8.74 -8.36 -17.33
N TYR A 115 9.68 -7.44 -17.54
CA TYR A 115 9.62 -6.07 -17.03
C TYR A 115 8.35 -5.32 -17.49
N ASP A 116 7.93 -5.50 -18.74
CA ASP A 116 6.77 -4.80 -19.29
C ASP A 116 5.47 -5.32 -18.68
N ASP A 117 5.36 -6.63 -18.44
CA ASP A 117 4.26 -7.23 -17.69
C ASP A 117 4.18 -6.64 -16.27
N VAL A 118 5.33 -6.48 -15.58
CA VAL A 118 5.38 -5.87 -14.24
C VAL A 118 4.87 -4.42 -14.28
N LEU A 119 5.31 -3.62 -15.26
CA LEU A 119 4.87 -2.23 -15.43
C LEU A 119 3.35 -2.13 -15.66
N VAL A 120 2.80 -2.97 -16.53
CA VAL A 120 1.35 -2.99 -16.79
C VAL A 120 0.59 -3.36 -15.51
N ASN A 121 1.10 -4.33 -14.76
CA ASN A 121 0.45 -4.79 -13.53
C ASN A 121 0.51 -3.76 -12.39
N LEU A 122 1.47 -2.82 -12.38
CA LEU A 122 1.51 -1.73 -11.38
C LEU A 122 0.21 -0.93 -11.34
N ASN A 123 -0.45 -0.70 -12.47
CA ASN A 123 -1.76 -0.04 -12.50
C ASN A 123 -2.79 -0.78 -11.63
N ALA A 124 -2.82 -2.10 -11.72
CA ALA A 124 -3.72 -2.92 -10.91
C ALA A 124 -3.30 -2.94 -9.43
N VAL A 125 -2.00 -2.96 -9.13
CA VAL A 125 -1.45 -2.92 -7.76
C VAL A 125 -1.81 -1.63 -7.04
N TYR A 126 -1.57 -0.48 -7.66
CA TYR A 126 -1.96 0.81 -7.08
C TYR A 126 -3.47 0.91 -6.87
N PHE A 127 -4.26 0.37 -7.80
CA PHE A 127 -5.71 0.34 -7.67
C PHE A 127 -6.20 -0.53 -6.51
N THR A 128 -5.64 -1.72 -6.31
CA THR A 128 -6.01 -2.60 -5.18
C THR A 128 -5.53 -2.04 -3.84
N ILE A 129 -4.37 -1.38 -3.80
CA ILE A 129 -3.89 -0.62 -2.64
C ILE A 129 -4.86 0.53 -2.30
N ALA A 130 -5.34 1.27 -3.30
CA ALA A 130 -6.33 2.33 -3.08
C ALA A 130 -7.65 1.78 -2.50
N ARG A 131 -8.10 0.60 -2.96
CA ARG A 131 -9.26 -0.09 -2.37
C ARG A 131 -9.02 -0.51 -0.93
N LEU A 132 -7.86 -1.08 -0.62
CA LEU A 132 -7.49 -1.49 0.74
C LEU A 132 -7.43 -0.30 1.70
N LEU A 133 -6.85 0.82 1.27
CA LEU A 133 -6.82 2.07 2.02
C LEU A 133 -8.24 2.63 2.24
N TYR A 134 -9.09 2.63 1.20
CA TYR A 134 -10.47 3.10 1.31
C TYR A 134 -11.33 2.21 2.23
N HIS A 135 -11.13 0.90 2.18
CA HIS A 135 -11.73 -0.05 3.11
C HIS A 135 -11.35 0.28 4.55
N THR A 136 -10.05 0.41 4.80
CA THR A 136 -9.52 0.71 6.13
C THR A 136 -10.01 2.07 6.65
N ALA A 137 -10.05 3.08 5.78
CA ALA A 137 -10.64 4.38 6.04
C ALA A 137 -12.13 4.29 6.39
N THR A 138 -12.86 3.38 5.75
CA THR A 138 -14.28 3.16 6.05
C THR A 138 -14.48 2.46 7.38
N GLN A 139 -13.65 1.46 7.73
CA GLN A 139 -13.65 0.85 9.06
C GLN A 139 -13.40 1.90 10.15
N LEU A 140 -12.44 2.82 9.95
CA LEU A 140 -12.20 3.96 10.86
C LEU A 140 -13.43 4.85 10.99
N ARG A 141 -14.04 5.23 9.86
CA ARG A 141 -15.20 6.13 9.79
C ARG A 141 -16.44 5.53 10.47
N THR A 142 -16.68 4.23 10.33
CA THR A 142 -17.87 3.55 10.88
C THR A 142 -17.63 2.96 12.27
N GLY A 143 -16.37 2.76 12.65
CA GLY A 143 -15.99 2.04 13.87
C GLY A 143 -16.32 0.55 13.82
N GLN A 144 -16.48 -0.03 12.61
CA GLN A 144 -16.82 -1.43 12.39
C GLN A 144 -15.67 -2.17 11.70
N ILE A 145 -15.37 -3.39 12.16
CA ILE A 145 -14.39 -4.27 11.53
C ILE A 145 -15.01 -4.90 10.28
N GLU A 146 -16.17 -5.53 10.41
CA GLU A 146 -16.90 -6.08 9.27
C GLU A 146 -17.73 -4.98 8.61
N LEU A 147 -17.42 -4.66 7.36
CA LEU A 147 -18.20 -3.74 6.55
C LEU A 147 -19.37 -4.47 5.86
N PRO A 148 -20.51 -3.78 5.62
CA PRO A 148 -21.64 -4.36 4.89
C PRO A 148 -21.24 -4.82 3.48
N ASP A 149 -21.86 -5.89 2.98
CA ASP A 149 -21.61 -6.43 1.63
C ASP A 149 -21.70 -5.36 0.53
N GLU A 150 -22.63 -4.41 0.68
CA GLU A 150 -22.86 -3.27 -0.23
C GLU A 150 -21.62 -2.39 -0.44
N PHE A 151 -20.68 -2.38 0.52
CA PHE A 151 -19.40 -1.67 0.40
C PHE A 151 -18.49 -2.25 -0.68
N TYR A 152 -18.56 -3.57 -0.91
CA TYR A 152 -17.63 -4.29 -1.78
C TYR A 152 -17.99 -4.19 -3.26
N ASP A 153 -19.24 -3.85 -3.59
CA ASP A 153 -19.77 -3.94 -4.94
C ASP A 153 -19.47 -2.70 -5.80
N ASP A 154 -19.75 -1.46 -5.34
CA ASP A 154 -19.57 -0.25 -6.18
C ASP A 154 -19.18 1.05 -5.44
N GLU A 155 -19.25 1.13 -4.09
CA GLU A 155 -19.06 2.40 -3.36
C GLU A 155 -17.68 3.04 -3.61
N PHE A 156 -16.63 2.22 -3.64
CA PHE A 156 -15.28 2.72 -3.90
C PHE A 156 -15.18 3.36 -5.29
N LEU A 157 -15.75 2.74 -6.32
CA LEU A 157 -15.65 3.25 -7.70
C LEU A 157 -16.35 4.60 -7.85
N ASP A 158 -17.51 4.76 -7.21
CA ASP A 158 -18.26 6.03 -7.18
C ASP A 158 -17.45 7.15 -6.52
N LYS A 159 -16.65 6.81 -5.51
CA LYS A 159 -15.84 7.76 -4.73
C LYS A 159 -14.42 7.94 -5.23
N TYR A 160 -13.93 7.06 -6.09
CA TYR A 160 -12.54 7.05 -6.51
C TYR A 160 -12.14 8.37 -7.17
N THR A 161 -12.95 8.90 -8.09
CA THR A 161 -12.65 10.19 -8.73
C THR A 161 -12.65 11.36 -7.74
N GLU A 162 -13.54 11.35 -6.73
CA GLU A 162 -13.57 12.39 -5.69
C GLU A 162 -12.34 12.30 -4.76
N LEU A 163 -11.85 11.09 -4.48
CA LEU A 163 -10.62 10.84 -3.72
C LEU A 163 -9.41 11.38 -4.46
N LEU A 164 -9.26 11.06 -5.75
CA LEU A 164 -8.12 11.51 -6.55
C LEU A 164 -8.06 13.04 -6.72
N ASN A 165 -9.23 13.70 -6.72
CA ASN A 165 -9.31 15.15 -6.77
C ASN A 165 -9.25 15.82 -5.38
N GLN A 166 -9.04 15.04 -4.32
CA GLN A 166 -9.03 15.51 -2.92
C GLN A 166 -10.28 16.32 -2.54
N SER A 167 -11.42 16.02 -3.17
CA SER A 167 -12.69 16.72 -2.94
C SER A 167 -13.56 16.04 -1.88
N LEU A 168 -13.23 14.80 -1.52
CA LEU A 168 -13.91 14.06 -0.46
C LEU A 168 -13.29 14.40 0.90
N GLN A 169 -14.10 14.92 1.83
CA GLN A 169 -13.67 15.21 3.20
C GLN A 169 -14.44 14.34 4.19
N ALA A 170 -13.73 13.68 5.10
CA ALA A 170 -14.32 12.81 6.11
C ALA A 170 -14.62 13.51 7.44
N ASN A 171 -14.05 14.70 7.67
CA ASN A 171 -14.06 15.38 8.97
C ASN A 171 -13.47 14.53 10.11
N ASP A 172 -12.64 13.55 9.76
CA ASP A 172 -11.88 12.72 10.66
C ASP A 172 -10.45 12.70 10.14
N LYS A 173 -9.49 13.13 10.97
CA LYS A 173 -8.10 13.31 10.56
C LYS A 173 -7.43 12.00 10.15
N ASN A 174 -7.83 10.88 10.75
CA ASN A 174 -7.27 9.57 10.40
C ASN A 174 -7.79 9.12 9.03
N VAL A 175 -9.07 9.35 8.77
CA VAL A 175 -9.69 9.03 7.49
C VAL A 175 -9.15 9.94 6.38
N ASP A 176 -9.08 11.24 6.63
CA ASP A 176 -8.53 12.24 5.69
C ASP A 176 -7.06 11.90 5.36
N LEU A 177 -6.26 11.46 6.34
CA LEU A 177 -4.87 11.03 6.13
C LEU A 177 -4.77 9.85 5.14
N LEU A 178 -5.67 8.86 5.23
CA LEU A 178 -5.68 7.73 4.29
C LEU A 178 -6.18 8.15 2.90
N TYR A 179 -7.12 9.09 2.83
CA TYR A 179 -7.60 9.64 1.55
C TYR A 179 -6.50 10.45 0.84
N ASP A 180 -5.74 11.25 1.58
CA ASP A 180 -4.59 11.98 1.06
C ASP A 180 -3.53 11.02 0.52
N LEU A 181 -3.25 9.92 1.24
CA LEU A 181 -2.33 8.88 0.77
C LEU A 181 -2.78 8.25 -0.56
N ILE A 182 -4.08 7.97 -0.74
CA ILE A 182 -4.62 7.44 -2.01
C ILE A 182 -4.32 8.40 -3.16
N ALA A 183 -4.58 9.69 -2.99
CA ALA A 183 -4.33 10.70 -4.02
C ALA A 183 -2.83 10.87 -4.33
N ASP A 184 -2.00 10.87 -3.28
CA ASP A 184 -0.54 10.98 -3.42
C ASP A 184 0.07 9.78 -4.13
N LEU A 185 -0.38 8.56 -3.85
CA LEU A 185 0.06 7.34 -4.53
C LEU A 185 -0.40 7.33 -6.00
N ASN A 186 -1.62 7.78 -6.28
CA ASN A 186 -2.08 7.91 -7.67
C ASN A 186 -1.24 8.92 -8.47
N THR A 187 -0.72 9.96 -7.82
CA THR A 187 0.21 10.89 -8.48
C THR A 187 1.51 10.20 -8.88
N ASP A 188 2.01 9.26 -8.06
CA ASP A 188 3.19 8.44 -8.41
C ASP A 188 2.90 7.51 -9.56
N LEU A 189 1.74 6.83 -9.56
CA LEU A 189 1.30 6.00 -10.69
C LEU A 189 1.25 6.81 -12.00
N LEU A 190 0.69 8.02 -11.97
CA LEU A 190 0.66 8.90 -13.14
C LEU A 190 2.05 9.31 -13.63
N ASP A 191 3.06 9.33 -12.77
CA ASP A 191 4.44 9.57 -13.18
C ASP A 191 5.07 8.31 -13.78
N ILE A 192 4.78 7.12 -13.23
CA ILE A 192 5.20 5.83 -13.79
C ILE A 192 4.62 5.62 -15.20
N ASP A 193 3.34 5.93 -15.40
CA ASP A 193 2.65 5.84 -16.69
C ASP A 193 3.23 6.78 -17.77
N LYS A 194 3.96 7.84 -17.37
CA LYS A 194 4.63 8.74 -18.34
C LYS A 194 5.99 8.23 -18.80
N ILE A 195 6.60 7.32 -18.03
CA ILE A 195 7.90 6.71 -18.31
C ILE A 195 7.71 5.46 -19.19
N SER A 196 6.60 4.76 -18.99
CA SER A 196 6.17 3.57 -19.72
C SER A 196 5.71 3.91 -21.14
#